data_AF-A0AA97AJ31-F1
#
_entry.id   AF-A0AA97AJ31-F1
#
_cell.length_a   1.000
_cell.length_b   1.000
_cell.length_c   1.000
_cell.angle_alpha   90.00
_cell.angle_beta   90.00
_cell.angle_gamma   90.00
#
_symmetry.space_group_name_H-M   'P 1'
#
loop_
_entity.id
_entity.type
_entity.pdbx_description
1 polymer ?
#
loop_
_entity_poly.entity_id
_entity_poly.type
_entity_poly.pdbx_seq_one_letter_code
_entity_poly.pdbx_strand_id
1 'polypeptide(L)'
;MDKDIVRRLTPEEEELGKKHSELANLEAELTQRELELATLHAELHAFERKYQQIIGIRFSELDRIEAQITEYMAYLEASKEFKPSDNLKRLYREVAKQIHPDLVTNEAERLRRQELMAEVNQAYEDGDEEKLRSILHKWESSPESVKGEGIAVELIRVLRQISQSRDRLRAIEEELNEVQQTELYQLKTQVANAEKLGQDLLQEMAMELDLKIAHAQQKLEGLKARL
;
A
#
# COMPACT_ATOMS: atom_id res chain seq x y z
N MET A 1 40.98 -47.18 32.91
CA MET A 1 40.14 -47.18 31.69
C MET A 1 38.83 -46.58 32.09
N ASP A 2 38.75 -45.25 32.10
CA ASP A 2 37.47 -44.57 32.31
C ASP A 2 36.74 -44.59 30.97
N LYS A 3 35.60 -45.25 30.93
CA LYS A 3 34.77 -45.30 29.71
C LYS A 3 34.10 -43.96 29.59
N ASP A 4 34.52 -43.16 28.60
CA ASP A 4 33.74 -42.04 28.09
C ASP A 4 32.35 -42.55 27.71
N ILE A 5 31.38 -42.32 28.60
CA ILE A 5 29.96 -42.51 28.31
C ILE A 5 29.57 -41.36 27.39
N VAL A 6 29.69 -41.58 26.08
CA VAL A 6 29.15 -40.67 25.08
C VAL A 6 27.63 -40.65 25.27
N ARG A 7 27.11 -39.60 25.94
CA ARG A 7 25.68 -39.33 26.03
C ARG A 7 25.17 -39.15 24.59
N ARG A 8 24.44 -40.16 24.08
CA ARG A 8 23.72 -40.02 22.82
C ARG A 8 22.51 -39.13 23.06
N LEU A 9 22.36 -38.13 22.20
CA LEU A 9 21.17 -37.28 22.21
C LEU A 9 19.93 -38.12 21.89
N THR A 10 18.79 -37.76 22.48
CA THR A 10 17.52 -38.36 22.06
C THR A 10 17.13 -37.81 20.67
N PRO A 11 16.30 -38.52 19.89
CA PRO A 11 15.79 -38.02 18.61
C PRO A 11 15.12 -36.64 18.75
N GLU A 12 14.46 -36.38 19.88
CA GLU A 12 13.84 -35.09 20.18
C GLU A 12 14.88 -34.00 20.46
N GLU A 13 15.99 -34.31 21.16
CA GLU A 13 17.10 -33.37 21.37
C GLU A 13 17.80 -33.03 20.03
N GLU A 14 17.98 -34.01 19.14
CA GLU A 14 18.53 -33.79 17.80
C GLU A 14 17.62 -32.94 16.92
N GLU A 15 16.31 -33.22 16.92
CA GLU A 15 15.33 -32.43 16.16
C GLU A 15 15.23 -31.00 16.68
N LEU A 16 15.22 -30.82 18.00
CA LEU A 16 15.24 -29.50 18.62
C LEU A 16 16.48 -28.69 18.20
N GLY A 17 17.66 -29.32 18.16
CA GLY A 17 18.88 -28.66 17.68
C GLY A 17 18.80 -28.22 16.21
N LYS A 18 18.19 -29.05 15.34
CA LYS A 18 17.94 -28.68 13.94
C LYS A 18 16.98 -27.49 13.84
N LYS A 19 15.89 -27.49 14.61
CA LYS A 19 14.90 -26.41 14.61
C LYS A 19 15.47 -25.10 15.17
N HIS A 20 16.32 -25.14 16.19
CA HIS A 20 17.04 -23.95 16.64
C HIS A 20 17.96 -23.38 15.55
N SER A 21 18.66 -24.24 14.81
CA SER A 21 19.51 -23.79 13.69
C SER A 21 18.69 -23.19 12.55
N GLU A 22 17.54 -23.80 12.23
CA GLU A 22 16.58 -23.28 11.24
C GLU A 22 16.03 -21.92 11.67
N LEU A 23 15.62 -21.77 12.93
CA LEU A 23 15.14 -20.50 13.48
C LEU A 23 16.20 -19.41 13.41
N ALA A 24 17.44 -19.70 13.83
CA ALA A 24 18.53 -18.74 13.80
C ALA A 24 18.82 -18.23 12.38
N ASN A 25 18.75 -19.11 11.37
CA ASN A 25 18.93 -18.71 9.97
C ASN A 25 17.77 -17.81 9.51
N LEU A 26 16.52 -18.14 9.86
CA LEU A 26 15.35 -17.33 9.53
C LEU A 26 15.38 -15.96 10.20
N GLU A 27 15.81 -15.89 11.47
CA GLU A 27 15.94 -14.62 12.20
C GLU A 27 17.03 -13.72 11.59
N ALA A 28 18.15 -14.30 11.14
CA ALA A 28 19.19 -13.57 10.42
C ALA A 28 18.69 -13.03 9.07
N GLU A 29 17.98 -13.86 8.31
CA GLU A 29 17.36 -13.46 7.04
C GLU A 29 16.31 -12.36 7.27
N LEU A 30 15.47 -12.51 8.30
CA LEU A 30 14.45 -11.54 8.66
C LEU A 30 15.07 -10.18 8.97
N THR A 31 16.12 -10.15 9.79
CA THR A 31 16.85 -8.91 10.12
C THR A 31 17.39 -8.24 8.86
N GLN A 32 17.95 -9.03 7.93
CA GLN A 32 18.48 -8.51 6.66
C GLN A 32 17.37 -7.92 5.78
N ARG A 33 16.23 -8.62 5.64
CA ARG A 33 15.10 -8.14 4.84
C ARG A 33 14.41 -6.92 5.45
N GLU A 34 14.30 -6.85 6.78
CA GLU A 34 13.79 -5.66 7.48
C GLU A 34 14.69 -4.45 7.26
N LEU A 35 16.01 -4.63 7.27
CA LEU A 35 16.97 -3.58 6.95
C LEU A 35 16.85 -3.11 5.50
N GLU A 36 16.71 -4.05 4.55
CA GLU A 36 16.50 -3.75 3.13
C GLU A 36 15.24 -2.91 2.91
N LEU A 37 14.12 -3.33 3.50
CA LEU A 37 12.84 -2.62 3.41
C LEU A 37 12.92 -1.22 4.03
N ALA A 38 13.50 -1.10 5.23
CA ALA A 38 13.66 0.19 5.90
C ALA A 38 14.54 1.15 5.07
N THR A 39 15.62 0.63 4.48
CA THR A 39 16.51 1.40 3.60
C THR A 39 15.78 1.85 2.35
N LEU A 40 15.04 0.95 1.70
CA LEU A 40 14.24 1.26 0.51
C LEU A 40 13.23 2.37 0.78
N HIS A 41 12.50 2.30 1.90
CA HIS A 41 11.56 3.36 2.30
C HIS A 41 12.27 4.70 2.56
N ALA A 42 13.41 4.69 3.26
CA ALA A 42 14.17 5.91 3.50
C ALA A 42 14.65 6.57 2.19
N GLU A 43 15.14 5.76 1.25
CA GLU A 43 15.56 6.22 -0.08
C GLU A 43 14.40 6.77 -0.90
N LEU A 44 13.23 6.11 -0.87
CA LEU A 44 12.04 6.59 -1.55
C LEU A 44 11.54 7.90 -0.98
N HIS A 45 11.48 8.04 0.36
CA HIS A 45 11.10 9.31 0.97
C HIS A 45 12.10 10.43 0.66
N ALA A 46 13.40 10.13 0.59
CA ALA A 46 14.40 11.12 0.18
C ALA A 46 14.19 11.55 -1.28
N PHE A 47 13.93 10.58 -2.17
CA PHE A 47 13.63 10.84 -3.57
C PHE A 47 12.33 11.63 -3.74
N GLU A 48 11.26 11.27 -3.03
CA GLU A 48 9.97 11.96 -3.03
C GLU A 48 10.13 13.43 -2.65
N ARG A 49 10.90 13.73 -1.60
CA ARG A 49 11.18 15.13 -1.23
C ARG A 49 11.91 15.90 -2.33
N LYS A 50 12.93 15.29 -2.95
CA LYS A 50 13.66 15.88 -4.09
C LYS A 50 12.70 16.13 -5.27
N TYR A 51 11.87 15.14 -5.60
CA TYR A 51 10.87 15.24 -6.66
C TYR A 51 9.86 16.34 -6.38
N GLN A 52 9.29 16.42 -5.17
CA GLN A 52 8.33 17.45 -4.82
C GLN A 52 8.94 18.87 -4.90
N GLN A 53 10.19 19.02 -4.46
CA GLN A 53 10.88 20.31 -4.52
C GLN A 53 11.16 20.76 -5.96
N ILE A 54 11.51 19.85 -6.85
CA ILE A 54 11.86 20.19 -8.24
C ILE A 54 10.60 20.24 -9.12
N ILE A 55 9.76 19.22 -9.03
CA ILE A 55 8.64 18.98 -9.94
C ILE A 55 7.30 19.35 -9.31
N GLY A 56 7.06 18.98 -8.05
CA GLY A 56 5.78 19.18 -7.37
C GLY A 56 5.34 20.65 -7.28
N ILE A 57 6.29 21.57 -7.00
CA ILE A 57 6.03 23.01 -6.97
C ILE A 57 5.55 23.52 -8.34
N ARG A 58 6.19 23.05 -9.42
CA ARG A 58 5.86 23.45 -10.80
C ARG A 58 4.49 22.93 -11.24
N PHE A 59 4.17 21.67 -10.93
CA PHE A 59 2.83 21.14 -11.18
C PHE A 59 1.77 21.95 -10.44
N SER A 60 1.98 22.24 -9.17
CA SER A 60 1.05 23.05 -8.37
C SER A 60 0.85 24.46 -8.93
N GLU A 61 1.91 25.07 -9.44
CA GLU A 61 1.84 26.37 -10.12
C GLU A 61 1.03 26.27 -11.43
N LEU A 62 1.33 25.27 -12.26
CA LEU A 62 0.63 25.03 -13.52
C LEU A 62 -0.88 24.81 -13.27
N ASP A 63 -1.23 23.93 -12.35
CA ASP A 63 -2.62 23.62 -11.98
C ASP A 63 -3.38 24.89 -11.53
N ARG A 64 -2.71 25.75 -10.75
CA ARG A 64 -3.28 27.02 -10.32
C ARG A 64 -3.57 27.94 -11.51
N ILE A 65 -2.63 28.06 -12.45
CA ILE A 65 -2.80 28.91 -13.64
C ILE A 65 -3.91 28.35 -14.54
N GLU A 66 -3.96 27.04 -14.74
CA GLU A 66 -4.99 26.38 -15.52
C GLU A 66 -6.38 26.55 -14.92
N ALA A 67 -6.50 26.47 -13.59
CA ALA A 67 -7.75 26.78 -12.89
C ALA A 67 -8.17 28.24 -13.12
N GLN A 68 -7.25 29.20 -13.04
CA GLN A 68 -7.52 30.61 -13.34
C GLN A 68 -7.96 30.80 -14.79
N ILE A 69 -7.28 30.18 -15.76
CA ILE A 69 -7.68 30.24 -17.17
C ILE A 69 -9.13 29.76 -17.34
N THR A 70 -9.46 28.63 -16.71
CA THR A 70 -10.81 28.05 -16.75
C THR A 70 -11.86 29.03 -16.19
N GLU A 71 -11.58 29.64 -15.04
CA GLU A 71 -12.45 30.65 -14.43
C GLU A 71 -12.64 31.88 -15.33
N TYR A 72 -11.55 32.43 -15.89
CA TYR A 72 -11.61 33.58 -16.81
C TYR A 72 -12.36 33.26 -18.11
N MET A 73 -12.19 32.06 -18.65
CA MET A 73 -12.94 31.61 -19.82
C MET A 73 -14.44 31.51 -19.52
N ALA A 74 -14.82 30.92 -18.39
CA ALA A 74 -16.21 30.84 -17.96
C ALA A 74 -16.82 32.24 -17.75
N TYR A 75 -16.07 33.17 -17.16
CA TYR A 75 -16.50 34.56 -17.00
C TYR A 75 -16.76 35.24 -18.36
N LEU A 76 -15.83 35.11 -19.31
CA LEU A 76 -15.99 35.68 -20.67
C LEU A 76 -17.16 35.07 -21.44
N GLU A 77 -17.46 33.78 -21.22
CA GLU A 77 -18.64 33.12 -21.78
C GLU A 77 -19.93 33.62 -21.15
N ALA A 78 -19.96 33.82 -19.83
CA ALA A 78 -21.11 34.36 -19.12
C ALA A 78 -21.36 35.85 -19.41
N SER A 79 -20.30 36.62 -19.67
CA SER A 79 -20.39 38.05 -20.02
C SER A 79 -20.79 38.29 -21.48
N LYS A 80 -20.72 37.29 -22.36
CA LYS A 80 -21.39 37.36 -23.66
C LYS A 80 -22.89 37.35 -23.39
N GLU A 81 -23.58 38.40 -23.80
CA GLU A 81 -25.02 38.62 -23.58
C GLU A 81 -25.84 37.37 -24.00
N PHE A 82 -26.16 36.52 -23.02
CA PHE A 82 -26.93 35.30 -23.25
C PHE A 82 -28.41 35.67 -23.41
N LYS A 83 -28.91 35.65 -24.65
CA LYS A 83 -30.34 35.76 -24.97
C LYS A 83 -30.91 34.37 -25.25
N PRO A 84 -31.37 33.61 -24.24
CA PRO A 84 -32.00 32.31 -24.46
C PRO A 84 -33.32 32.49 -25.18
N SER A 85 -33.54 31.73 -26.25
CA SER A 85 -34.89 31.58 -26.81
C SER A 85 -35.77 30.78 -25.86
N ASP A 86 -37.08 31.04 -25.87
CA ASP A 86 -38.04 30.38 -24.98
C ASP A 86 -38.03 28.85 -25.10
N ASN A 87 -37.56 28.32 -26.23
CA ASN A 87 -37.49 26.88 -26.49
C ASN A 87 -36.40 26.19 -25.65
N LEU A 88 -35.27 26.86 -25.40
CA LEU A 88 -34.13 26.29 -24.66
C LEU A 88 -34.43 26.13 -23.16
N LYS A 89 -35.18 27.08 -22.58
CA LYS A 89 -35.64 27.02 -21.19
C LYS A 89 -36.59 25.86 -20.92
N ARG A 90 -37.36 25.44 -21.93
CA ARG A 90 -38.28 24.32 -21.86
C ARG A 90 -37.52 22.99 -21.81
N LEU A 91 -36.54 22.82 -22.70
CA LEU A 91 -35.73 21.62 -22.81
C LEU A 91 -34.91 21.35 -21.52
N TYR A 92 -34.34 22.40 -20.93
CA TYR A 92 -33.58 22.31 -19.67
C TYR A 92 -34.44 21.81 -18.49
N ARG A 93 -35.70 22.23 -18.40
CA ARG A 93 -36.61 21.82 -17.31
C ARG A 93 -37.09 20.37 -17.46
N GLU A 94 -37.17 19.86 -18.68
CA GLU A 94 -37.56 18.48 -18.96
C GLU A 94 -36.44 17.49 -18.61
N VAL A 95 -35.18 17.84 -18.90
CA VAL A 95 -34.01 17.03 -18.54
C VAL A 95 -33.79 16.98 -17.03
N ALA A 96 -33.90 18.12 -16.33
CA ALA A 96 -33.69 18.19 -14.88
C ALA A 96 -34.71 17.40 -14.04
N LYS A 97 -35.92 17.14 -14.59
CA LYS A 97 -36.95 16.33 -13.92
C LYS A 97 -36.75 14.83 -14.04
N GLN A 98 -35.96 14.36 -15.01
CA GLN A 98 -35.80 12.93 -15.29
C GLN A 98 -34.65 12.27 -14.51
N ILE A 99 -33.81 13.07 -13.83
CA ILE A 99 -32.57 12.58 -13.21
C ILE A 99 -32.57 12.85 -11.70
N HIS A 100 -33.72 12.73 -11.01
CA HIS A 100 -33.79 12.91 -9.55
C HIS A 100 -33.74 11.55 -8.82
N PRO A 101 -32.60 11.15 -8.22
CA PRO A 101 -32.44 9.83 -7.63
C PRO A 101 -32.37 9.97 -6.10
N ASP A 102 -33.50 9.84 -5.41
CA ASP A 102 -33.49 9.69 -3.96
C ASP A 102 -34.75 8.95 -3.47
N LEU A 103 -34.64 7.62 -3.38
CA LEU A 103 -35.55 6.71 -2.68
C LEU A 103 -34.77 5.45 -2.19
N VAL A 104 -34.55 5.37 -0.86
CA VAL A 104 -34.43 4.19 0.05
C VAL A 104 -33.12 3.36 0.05
N THR A 105 -32.34 3.26 1.16
CA THR A 105 -32.39 2.47 2.43
C THR A 105 -32.17 0.94 2.28
N ASN A 106 -30.98 0.42 2.67
CA ASN A 106 -30.63 -1.01 2.57
C ASN A 106 -30.43 -1.68 3.95
N GLU A 107 -31.33 -2.62 4.27
CA GLU A 107 -31.40 -3.46 5.48
C GLU A 107 -30.56 -4.76 5.36
N ALA A 108 -29.81 -4.95 4.27
CA ALA A 108 -29.01 -6.15 4.00
C ALA A 108 -27.69 -6.26 4.80
N GLU A 109 -27.21 -5.16 5.38
CA GLU A 109 -25.97 -5.18 6.19
C GLU A 109 -26.17 -5.88 7.55
N ARG A 110 -27.43 -5.99 8.00
CA ARG A 110 -27.78 -6.60 9.29
C ARG A 110 -27.81 -8.14 9.23
N LEU A 111 -28.18 -8.73 8.10
CA LEU A 111 -28.22 -10.20 7.93
C LEU A 111 -26.83 -10.81 7.73
N ARG A 112 -25.91 -10.09 7.07
CA ARG A 112 -24.56 -10.58 6.74
C ARG A 112 -23.67 -10.83 7.97
N ARG A 113 -23.99 -10.21 9.11
CA ARG A 113 -23.29 -10.40 10.40
C ARG A 113 -23.92 -11.46 11.30
N GLN A 114 -25.12 -11.96 11.00
CA GLN A 114 -25.73 -13.07 11.74
C GLN A 114 -25.33 -14.45 11.18
N GLU A 115 -24.96 -14.55 9.90
CA GLU A 115 -24.51 -15.81 9.28
C GLU A 115 -23.11 -16.25 9.74
N LEU A 116 -22.20 -15.30 10.00
CA LEU A 116 -20.81 -15.55 10.43
C LEU A 116 -20.67 -16.21 11.81
N MET A 117 -21.74 -16.23 12.61
CA MET A 117 -21.74 -16.80 13.96
C MET A 117 -22.34 -18.23 14.01
N ALA A 118 -23.01 -18.68 12.93
CA ALA A 118 -23.52 -20.04 12.80
C ALA A 118 -22.47 -21.00 12.22
N GLU A 119 -21.60 -20.51 11.33
CA GLU A 119 -20.59 -21.30 10.62
C GLU A 119 -19.38 -21.71 11.49
N VAL A 120 -19.19 -21.04 12.63
CA VAL A 120 -18.20 -21.38 13.65
C VAL A 120 -18.69 -22.53 14.54
N ASN A 121 -19.99 -22.60 14.82
CA ASN A 121 -20.56 -23.62 15.69
C ASN A 121 -20.72 -24.98 14.98
N GLN A 122 -20.88 -24.99 13.65
CA GLN A 122 -21.10 -26.22 12.88
C GLN A 122 -19.80 -27.01 12.62
N ALA A 123 -18.67 -26.33 12.44
CA ALA A 123 -17.37 -26.99 12.20
C ALA A 123 -16.78 -27.70 13.42
N TYR A 124 -17.28 -27.42 14.63
CA TYR A 124 -16.86 -28.08 15.86
C TYR A 124 -17.56 -29.44 16.04
N GLU A 125 -18.75 -29.64 15.47
CA GLU A 125 -19.49 -30.92 15.55
C GLU A 125 -19.05 -31.94 14.47
N ASP A 126 -18.47 -31.50 13.35
CA ASP A 126 -18.15 -32.35 12.18
C ASP A 126 -16.73 -32.94 12.13
N GLY A 127 -15.83 -32.60 13.07
CA GLY A 127 -14.49 -33.20 13.16
C GLY A 127 -13.50 -32.79 12.05
N ASP A 128 -13.63 -31.57 11.51
CA ASP A 128 -12.84 -31.05 10.40
C ASP A 128 -11.49 -30.45 10.85
N GLU A 129 -10.40 -31.17 10.58
CA GLU A 129 -9.05 -30.91 11.07
C GLU A 129 -8.39 -29.65 10.46
N GLU A 130 -8.75 -29.26 9.23
CA GLU A 130 -8.22 -28.03 8.61
C GLU A 130 -8.76 -26.76 9.29
N LYS A 131 -10.02 -26.78 9.72
CA LYS A 131 -10.64 -25.66 10.42
C LYS A 131 -10.09 -25.52 11.85
N LEU A 132 -9.76 -26.63 12.50
CA LEU A 132 -9.04 -26.65 13.78
C LEU A 132 -7.62 -26.08 13.69
N ARG A 133 -6.90 -26.32 12.59
CA ARG A 133 -5.59 -25.69 12.32
C ARG A 133 -5.68 -24.17 12.17
N SER A 134 -6.77 -23.67 11.56
CA SER A 134 -7.03 -22.22 11.44
C SER A 134 -7.35 -21.54 12.79
N ILE A 135 -7.98 -22.27 13.72
CA ILE A 135 -8.31 -21.80 15.08
C ILE A 135 -7.07 -21.86 15.99
N LEU A 136 -6.20 -22.88 15.83
CA LEU A 136 -4.92 -22.97 16.51
C LEU A 136 -4.05 -21.75 16.18
N HIS A 137 -4.00 -21.35 14.90
CA HIS A 137 -3.26 -20.17 14.44
C HIS A 137 -3.79 -18.84 15.02
N LYS A 138 -5.07 -18.76 15.42
CA LYS A 138 -5.69 -17.59 16.08
C LYS A 138 -5.48 -17.54 17.61
N TRP A 139 -5.05 -18.63 18.25
CA TRP A 139 -4.83 -18.70 19.71
C TRP A 139 -3.34 -18.61 20.12
N GLU A 140 -2.43 -18.73 19.15
CA GLU A 140 -0.97 -18.71 19.38
C GLU A 140 -0.37 -17.29 19.54
N SER A 141 -1.20 -16.25 19.47
CA SER A 141 -0.85 -14.85 19.73
C SER A 141 -1.04 -14.42 21.20
N SER A 142 -1.36 -15.35 22.11
CA SER A 142 -1.25 -15.11 23.57
C SER A 142 0.07 -15.66 24.14
N PRO A 143 0.92 -14.83 24.77
CA PRO A 143 2.28 -15.21 25.19
C PRO A 143 2.37 -16.19 26.39
N GLU A 144 1.28 -16.77 26.88
CA GLU A 144 1.23 -17.37 28.23
C GLU A 144 0.83 -18.86 28.31
N SER A 145 0.58 -19.55 27.21
CA SER A 145 -0.08 -20.88 27.25
C SER A 145 0.81 -22.12 27.17
N VAL A 146 2.13 -22.03 27.37
CA VAL A 146 2.94 -23.24 27.61
C VAL A 146 3.84 -23.06 28.83
N LYS A 147 3.27 -23.23 30.03
CA LYS A 147 4.04 -23.40 31.27
C LYS A 147 4.39 -24.88 31.41
N GLY A 148 5.68 -25.21 31.34
CA GLY A 148 6.19 -26.57 31.49
C GLY A 148 7.68 -26.65 31.15
N GLU A 149 8.38 -27.60 31.77
CA GLU A 149 9.77 -27.95 31.49
C GLU A 149 9.79 -29.24 30.65
N GLY A 150 10.59 -29.29 29.58
CA GLY A 150 10.78 -30.48 28.75
C GLY A 150 11.06 -30.20 27.28
N ILE A 151 11.80 -31.10 26.63
CA ILE A 151 12.26 -30.98 25.23
C ILE A 151 11.10 -30.82 24.24
N ALA A 152 9.99 -31.55 24.45
CA ALA A 152 8.81 -31.46 23.59
C ALA A 152 8.10 -30.10 23.66
N VAL A 153 8.07 -29.48 24.85
CA VAL A 153 7.51 -28.13 25.06
C VAL A 153 8.37 -27.09 24.37
N GLU A 154 9.69 -27.21 24.45
CA GLU A 154 10.63 -26.32 23.77
C GLU A 154 10.53 -26.45 22.25
N LEU A 155 10.42 -27.68 21.73
CA LEU A 155 10.24 -27.93 20.30
C LEU A 155 8.99 -27.24 19.75
N ILE A 156 7.86 -27.28 20.48
CA ILE A 156 6.62 -26.57 20.09
C ILE A 156 6.86 -25.05 20.02
N ARG A 157 7.58 -24.47 20.98
CA ARG A 157 7.89 -23.02 20.97
C ARG A 157 8.74 -22.64 19.76
N VAL A 158 9.80 -23.41 19.48
CA VAL A 158 10.69 -23.15 18.33
C VAL A 158 9.95 -23.28 17.01
N LEU A 159 9.10 -24.31 16.84
CA LEU A 159 8.28 -24.47 15.64
C LEU A 159 7.33 -23.29 15.42
N ARG A 160 6.75 -22.74 16.49
CA ARG A 160 5.92 -21.52 16.41
C ARG A 160 6.73 -20.31 15.98
N GLN A 161 7.90 -20.09 16.58
CA GLN A 161 8.79 -18.97 16.20
C GLN A 161 9.22 -19.07 14.74
N ILE A 162 9.52 -20.28 14.26
CA ILE A 162 9.81 -20.55 12.84
C ILE A 162 8.62 -20.15 11.95
N SER A 163 7.40 -20.56 12.31
CA SER A 163 6.21 -20.20 11.54
C SER A 163 6.02 -18.68 11.49
N GLN A 164 6.12 -18.00 12.63
CA GLN A 164 5.99 -16.54 12.72
C GLN A 164 7.06 -15.82 11.91
N SER A 165 8.31 -16.30 11.96
CA SER A 165 9.42 -15.72 11.19
C SER A 165 9.20 -15.88 9.69
N ARG A 166 8.71 -17.04 9.24
CA ARG A 166 8.36 -17.29 7.84
C ARG A 166 7.21 -16.41 7.35
N ASP A 167 6.16 -16.27 8.15
CA ASP A 167 5.01 -15.44 7.80
C ASP A 167 5.43 -13.96 7.70
N ARG A 168 6.28 -13.50 8.62
CA ARG A 168 6.85 -12.14 8.57
C ARG A 168 7.76 -11.93 7.35
N LEU A 169 8.63 -12.89 7.04
CA LEU A 169 9.47 -12.85 5.85
C LEU A 169 8.63 -12.74 4.57
N ARG A 170 7.59 -13.56 4.42
CA ARG A 170 6.67 -13.48 3.29
C ARG A 170 6.03 -12.11 3.17
N ALA A 171 5.53 -11.56 4.29
CA ALA A 171 4.92 -10.23 4.29
C ALA A 171 5.91 -9.13 3.86
N ILE A 172 7.18 -9.20 4.28
CA ILE A 172 8.22 -8.25 3.87
C ILE A 172 8.56 -8.41 2.39
N GLU A 173 8.64 -9.63 1.88
CA GLU A 173 8.88 -9.88 0.45
C GLU A 173 7.73 -9.33 -0.41
N GLU A 174 6.48 -9.52 0.03
CA GLU A 174 5.30 -8.92 -0.59
C GLU A 174 5.38 -7.38 -0.57
N GLU A 175 5.68 -6.77 0.58
CA GLU A 175 5.82 -5.33 0.73
C GLU A 175 6.96 -4.75 -0.14
N LEU A 176 8.12 -5.42 -0.19
CA LEU A 176 9.23 -5.05 -1.08
C LEU A 176 8.79 -5.08 -2.55
N ASN A 177 8.06 -6.13 -2.97
CA ASN A 177 7.57 -6.24 -4.33
C ASN A 177 6.54 -5.15 -4.64
N GLU A 178 5.60 -4.88 -3.74
CA GLU A 178 4.60 -3.82 -3.89
C GLU A 178 5.27 -2.45 -4.06
N VAL A 179 6.24 -2.13 -3.20
CA VAL A 179 7.01 -0.89 -3.27
C VAL A 179 7.73 -0.76 -4.62
N GLN A 180 8.32 -1.86 -5.13
CA GLN A 180 8.99 -1.87 -6.43
C GLN A 180 8.04 -1.67 -7.62
N GLN A 181 6.75 -2.00 -7.49
CA GLN A 181 5.75 -1.76 -8.53
C GLN A 181 5.21 -0.32 -8.52
N THR A 182 5.50 0.48 -7.49
CA THR A 182 5.01 1.86 -7.43
C THR A 182 5.66 2.74 -8.51
N GLU A 183 4.89 3.70 -9.03
CA GLU A 183 5.38 4.68 -10.01
C GLU A 183 6.56 5.50 -9.46
N LEU A 184 6.52 5.84 -8.18
CA LEU A 184 7.59 6.59 -7.51
C LEU A 184 8.92 5.81 -7.53
N TYR A 185 8.88 4.50 -7.27
CA TYR A 185 10.07 3.64 -7.34
C TYR A 185 10.58 3.48 -8.77
N GLN A 186 9.68 3.28 -9.73
CA GLN A 186 10.04 3.19 -11.15
C GLN A 186 10.71 4.49 -11.62
N LEU A 187 10.16 5.65 -11.25
CA LEU A 187 10.74 6.96 -11.56
C LEU A 187 12.11 7.14 -10.89
N LYS A 188 12.25 6.81 -9.59
CA LYS A 188 13.54 6.83 -8.89
C LYS A 188 14.59 6.01 -9.65
N THR A 189 14.22 4.83 -10.11
CA THR A 189 15.10 3.93 -10.85
C THR A 189 15.49 4.51 -12.22
N GLN A 190 14.55 5.12 -12.93
CA GLN A 190 14.83 5.82 -14.19
C GLN A 190 15.78 6.99 -14.00
N VAL A 191 15.55 7.83 -12.98
CA VAL A 191 16.44 8.95 -12.63
C VAL A 191 17.84 8.45 -12.30
N ALA A 192 17.97 7.42 -11.45
CA ALA A 192 19.27 6.86 -11.09
C ALA A 192 20.01 6.26 -12.31
N ASN A 193 19.29 5.69 -13.28
CA ASN A 193 19.88 5.18 -14.51
C ASN A 193 20.29 6.30 -15.47
N ALA A 194 19.51 7.37 -15.57
CA ALA A 194 19.87 8.57 -16.32
C ALA A 194 21.13 9.24 -15.74
N GLU A 195 21.22 9.35 -14.41
CA GLU A 195 22.39 9.91 -13.71
C GLU A 195 23.67 9.10 -14.03
N LYS A 196 23.60 7.77 -14.14
CA LYS A 196 24.73 6.92 -14.57
C LYS A 196 25.20 7.21 -16.00
N LEU A 197 24.32 7.73 -16.85
CA LEU A 197 24.62 8.15 -18.22
C LEU A 197 25.03 9.63 -18.28
N GLY A 198 25.12 10.31 -17.13
CA GLY A 198 25.45 11.74 -17.04
C GLY A 198 24.28 12.68 -17.36
N GLN A 199 23.05 12.16 -17.35
CA GLN A 199 21.82 12.92 -17.62
C GLN A 199 21.10 13.28 -16.32
N ASP A 200 20.48 14.46 -16.26
CA ASP A 200 19.64 14.89 -15.14
C ASP A 200 18.17 14.91 -15.56
N LEU A 201 17.52 13.75 -15.44
CA LEU A 201 16.13 13.56 -15.87
C LEU A 201 15.15 14.47 -15.11
N LEU A 202 15.36 14.71 -13.82
CA LEU A 202 14.49 15.61 -13.05
C LEU A 202 14.61 17.05 -13.54
N GLN A 203 15.82 17.48 -13.90
CA GLN A 203 16.03 18.81 -14.47
C GLN A 203 15.42 18.95 -15.87
N GLU A 204 15.50 17.92 -16.71
CA GLU A 204 14.83 17.90 -18.02
C GLU A 204 13.31 18.04 -17.88
N MET A 205 12.70 17.25 -16.98
CA MET A 205 11.26 17.35 -16.67
C MET A 205 10.89 18.74 -16.13
N ALA A 206 11.73 19.32 -15.27
CA ALA A 206 11.51 20.66 -14.73
C ALA A 206 11.50 21.73 -15.82
N MET A 207 12.42 21.65 -16.78
CA MET A 207 12.47 22.56 -17.93
C MET A 207 11.22 22.44 -18.82
N GLU A 208 10.72 21.22 -19.04
CA GLU A 208 9.48 21.02 -19.80
C GLU A 208 8.28 21.67 -19.09
N LEU A 209 8.18 21.51 -17.77
CA LEU A 209 7.14 22.14 -16.97
C LEU A 209 7.24 23.66 -16.96
N ASP A 210 8.46 24.21 -16.85
CA ASP A 210 8.68 25.66 -16.91
C ASP A 210 8.18 26.24 -18.24
N LEU A 211 8.36 25.53 -19.36
CA LEU A 211 7.79 25.92 -20.65
C LEU A 211 6.25 25.88 -20.66
N LYS A 212 5.63 24.85 -20.07
CA LYS A 212 4.17 24.74 -19.96
C LYS A 212 3.59 25.86 -19.10
N ILE A 213 4.22 26.16 -17.97
CA ILE A 213 3.86 27.26 -17.08
C ILE A 213 3.93 28.58 -17.85
N ALA A 214 5.03 28.88 -18.54
CA ALA A 214 5.17 30.12 -19.30
C ALA A 214 4.08 30.28 -20.37
N HIS A 215 3.75 29.22 -21.10
CA HIS A 215 2.68 29.23 -22.09
C HIS A 215 1.30 29.44 -21.44
N ALA A 216 1.02 28.78 -20.31
CA ALA A 216 -0.22 28.96 -19.57
C ALA A 216 -0.35 30.40 -19.03
N GLN A 217 0.72 30.97 -18.47
CA GLN A 217 0.76 32.36 -18.02
C GLN A 217 0.46 33.33 -19.17
N GLN A 218 1.10 33.16 -20.33
CA GLN A 218 0.85 33.99 -21.51
C GLN A 218 -0.61 33.92 -21.96
N LYS A 219 -1.22 32.72 -21.95
CA LYS A 219 -2.63 32.53 -22.27
C LYS A 219 -3.53 33.25 -21.26
N LEU A 220 -3.24 33.14 -19.97
CA LEU A 220 -4.00 33.81 -18.91
C LEU A 220 -3.93 35.34 -19.03
N GLU A 221 -2.75 35.90 -19.29
CA GLU A 221 -2.57 37.33 -19.53
C GLU A 221 -3.36 37.80 -20.76
N GLY A 222 -3.31 37.02 -21.86
CA GLY A 222 -4.09 37.32 -23.06
C GLY A 222 -5.61 37.29 -22.83
N LEU A 223 -6.11 36.47 -21.90
CA LEU A 223 -7.53 36.48 -21.50
C LEU A 223 -7.86 37.69 -20.61
N LYS A 224 -6.99 38.02 -19.65
CA LYS A 224 -7.15 39.18 -18.77
C LYS A 224 -7.18 40.50 -19.54
N ALA A 225 -6.37 40.63 -20.59
CA ALA A 225 -6.31 41.82 -21.43
C ALA A 225 -7.55 42.03 -22.33
N ARG A 226 -8.46 41.05 -22.43
CA ARG A 226 -9.71 41.14 -23.21
C ARG A 226 -10.90 41.62 -22.38
N LEU A 227 -10.72 41.76 -21.06
CA LEU A 227 -11.66 42.40 -20.15
C LEU A 227 -11.44 43.92 -20.14
#